data_AF-A0A6U1PXP4-F1
#
_entry.id   AF-A0A6U1PXP4-F1
#
_cell.length_a   1.000
_cell.length_b   1.000
_cell.length_c   1.000
_cell.angle_alpha   90.00
_cell.angle_beta   90.00
_cell.angle_gamma   90.00
#
_symmetry.space_group_name_H-M   'P 1'
#
loop_
_entity.id
_entity.type
_entity.pdbx_description
1 polymer ?
#
loop_
_entity_poly.entity_id
_entity_poly.type
_entity_poly.pdbx_seq_one_letter_code
_entity_poly.pdbx_strand_id
1 'polypeptide(L)'
;MRQKEQMLIQRLTELEQTQREHVVVKDALEKLPAERNCYQLIGGTLVPKTVEGVLPQVSATLTNLTSVVAGLREELEKAAAARGAFESKHRIKPSGSPAAAAPAASSGAATPGVLA
;
A
#
# COMPACT_ATOMS: atom_id res chain seq x y z
N MET A 1 -16.92 11.47 -5.30
CA MET A 1 -15.90 10.76 -6.09
C MET A 1 -14.53 10.75 -5.41
N ARG A 2 -13.91 11.89 -5.11
CA ARG A 2 -12.56 11.94 -4.49
C ARG A 2 -12.41 11.21 -3.15
N GLN A 3 -13.41 11.31 -2.26
CA GLN A 3 -13.37 10.60 -0.96
C GLN A 3 -13.28 9.07 -1.12
N LYS A 4 -13.99 8.50 -2.12
CA LYS A 4 -13.94 7.07 -2.40
C LYS A 4 -12.56 6.64 -2.90
N GLU A 5 -11.95 7.41 -3.80
CA GLU A 5 -10.57 7.13 -4.25
C GLU A 5 -9.55 7.24 -3.11
N GLN A 6 -9.66 8.26 -2.26
CA GLN A 6 -8.76 8.41 -1.11
C GLN A 6 -8.88 7.22 -0.15
N MET A 7 -10.11 6.76 0.11
CA MET A 7 -10.35 5.56 0.91
C MET A 7 -9.75 4.30 0.26
N LEU A 8 -9.93 4.13 -1.06
CA LEU A 8 -9.34 3.00 -1.80
C LEU A 8 -7.81 3.03 -1.74
N ILE A 9 -7.18 4.19 -1.90
CA ILE A 9 -5.73 4.36 -1.80
C ILE A 9 -5.21 3.99 -0.41
N GLN A 10 -5.89 4.46 0.65
CA GLN A 10 -5.51 4.13 2.02
C GLN A 10 -5.58 2.63 2.27
N ARG A 11 -6.72 1.99 1.92
CA ARG A 11 -6.90 0.55 2.09
C ARG A 11 -5.93 -0.28 1.24
N LEU A 12 -5.66 0.15 0.02
CA LEU A 12 -4.69 -0.51 -0.85
C LEU A 12 -3.30 -0.50 -0.20
N THR A 13 -2.86 0.66 0.29
CA THR A 13 -1.54 0.82 0.92
C THR A 13 -1.40 -0.03 2.17
N GLU A 14 -2.43 -0.06 3.03
CA GLU A 14 -2.48 -0.91 4.23
C GLU A 14 -2.35 -2.41 3.89
N LEU A 15 -3.12 -2.87 2.89
CA LEU A 15 -3.13 -4.28 2.50
C LEU A 15 -1.85 -4.69 1.75
N GLU A 16 -1.26 -3.81 0.95
CA GLU A 16 0.04 -4.05 0.33
C GLU A 16 1.15 -4.19 1.37
N GLN A 17 1.12 -3.40 2.43
CA GLN A 17 2.07 -3.54 3.52
C GLN A 17 1.87 -4.89 4.25
N THR A 18 0.62 -5.22 4.58
CA THR A 18 0.27 -6.50 5.22
C THR A 18 0.73 -7.70 4.37
N GLN A 19 0.54 -7.62 3.05
CA GLN A 19 0.99 -8.65 2.11
C GLN A 19 2.51 -8.83 2.15
N ARG A 20 3.28 -7.74 2.14
CA ARG A 20 4.76 -7.80 2.23
C ARG A 20 5.21 -8.44 3.54
N GLU A 21 4.59 -8.07 4.66
CA GLU A 21 4.89 -8.66 5.97
C GLU A 21 4.64 -10.18 5.97
N HIS A 22 3.54 -10.63 5.38
CA HIS A 22 3.24 -12.07 5.28
C HIS A 22 4.24 -12.82 4.39
N VAL A 23 4.78 -12.19 3.33
CA VAL A 23 5.83 -12.81 2.50
C VAL A 23 7.08 -13.05 3.33
N VAL A 24 7.50 -12.07 4.12
CA VAL A 24 8.66 -12.21 5.03
C VAL A 24 8.45 -13.34 6.03
N VAL A 25 7.24 -13.47 6.59
CA VAL A 25 6.91 -14.56 7.52
C VAL A 25 6.97 -15.92 6.82
N LYS A 26 6.42 -16.05 5.61
CA LYS A 26 6.50 -17.29 4.82
C LYS A 26 7.95 -17.68 4.55
N ASP A 27 8.78 -16.75 4.09
CA ASP A 27 10.19 -17.00 3.78
C ASP A 27 11.02 -17.38 5.03
N ALA A 28 10.63 -16.87 6.20
CA ALA A 28 11.23 -17.26 7.46
C ALA A 28 10.80 -18.67 7.89
N LEU A 29 9.52 -19.01 7.73
CA LEU A 29 8.96 -20.33 8.07
C LEU A 29 9.48 -21.45 7.17
N GLU A 30 9.71 -21.19 5.89
CA GLU A 30 10.27 -22.18 4.95
C GLU A 30 11.70 -22.62 5.28
N LYS A 31 12.45 -21.80 6.03
CA LYS A 31 13.82 -22.12 6.48
C LYS A 31 13.85 -22.97 7.75
N LEU A 32 12.69 -23.19 8.38
CA LEU A 32 12.57 -23.90 9.64
C LEU A 32 12.14 -25.37 9.39
N PRO A 33 12.56 -26.31 10.25
CA PRO A 33 12.15 -27.70 10.13
C PRO A 33 10.65 -27.85 10.39
N ALA A 34 10.02 -28.74 9.62
CA ALA A 34 8.58 -28.91 9.51
C ALA A 34 7.93 -29.35 10.85
N GLU A 35 8.62 -30.19 11.61
CA GLU A 35 8.19 -30.73 12.90
C GLU A 35 8.33 -29.72 14.06
N ARG A 36 8.91 -28.54 13.83
CA ARG A 36 9.11 -27.56 14.89
C ARG A 36 7.77 -27.03 15.40
N ASN A 37 7.64 -26.96 16.73
CA ASN A 37 6.48 -26.36 17.38
C ASN A 37 6.40 -24.86 17.07
N CYS A 38 5.23 -24.43 16.63
CA CYS A 38 4.83 -23.06 16.37
C CYS A 38 3.65 -22.68 17.26
N TYR A 39 3.56 -21.41 17.61
CA TYR A 39 2.44 -20.89 18.38
C TYR A 39 1.81 -19.72 17.65
N GLN A 40 0.51 -19.79 17.41
CA GLN A 40 -0.24 -18.69 16.82
C GLN A 40 -0.91 -17.88 17.92
N LEU A 41 -0.64 -16.57 17.96
CA LEU A 41 -1.31 -15.67 18.89
C LEU A 41 -2.66 -15.24 18.30
N ILE A 42 -3.75 -15.54 19.02
CA ILE A 42 -5.11 -15.13 18.65
C ILE A 42 -5.77 -14.54 19.89
N GLY A 43 -6.13 -13.25 19.85
CA GLY A 43 -6.85 -12.59 20.94
C GLY A 43 -6.18 -12.68 22.31
N GLY A 44 -4.85 -12.82 22.35
CA GLY A 44 -4.08 -12.97 23.59
C GLY A 44 -3.81 -14.41 24.03
N THR A 45 -4.37 -15.42 23.35
CA THR A 45 -4.08 -16.84 23.62
C THR A 45 -3.13 -17.42 22.57
N LEU A 46 -2.17 -18.23 23.02
CA LEU A 46 -1.25 -18.96 22.15
C LEU A 46 -1.81 -20.34 21.80
N VAL A 47 -2.09 -20.57 20.52
CA VAL A 47 -2.57 -21.86 20.01
C VAL A 47 -1.39 -22.68 19.50
N PRO A 48 -1.15 -23.89 20.05
CA PRO A 48 -0.06 -24.77 19.60
C PRO A 48 -0.35 -25.33 18.21
N LYS A 49 0.65 -25.26 17.33
CA LYS A 49 0.65 -25.82 15.96
C LYS A 49 2.07 -26.28 15.60
N THR A 50 2.23 -26.90 14.43
CA THR A 50 3.54 -27.19 13.82
C THR A 50 3.77 -26.28 12.62
N VAL A 51 5.03 -26.16 12.16
CA VAL A 51 5.34 -25.42 10.91
C VAL A 51 4.52 -25.98 9.75
N GLU A 52 4.40 -27.31 9.63
CA GLU A 52 3.57 -27.97 8.60
C GLU A 52 2.12 -27.54 8.61
N GLY A 53 1.53 -27.32 9.79
CA GLY A 53 0.14 -26.85 9.91
C GLY A 53 -0.03 -25.36 9.62
N VAL A 54 1.01 -24.55 9.88
CA VAL A 54 0.95 -23.08 9.77
C VAL A 54 1.32 -22.58 8.38
N LEU A 55 2.31 -23.18 7.72
CA LEU A 55 2.77 -22.80 6.39
C LEU A 55 1.65 -22.74 5.34
N PRO A 56 0.74 -23.74 5.22
CA PRO A 56 -0.38 -23.65 4.29
C PRO A 56 -1.35 -22.51 4.64
N GLN A 57 -1.57 -22.22 5.92
CA GLN A 57 -2.45 -21.13 6.36
C GLN A 57 -1.90 -19.75 5.97
N VAL A 58 -0.59 -19.54 6.18
CA VAL A 58 0.09 -18.31 5.76
C VAL A 58 0.07 -18.17 4.23
N SER A 59 0.30 -19.26 3.50
CA SER A 59 0.27 -19.26 2.03
C SER A 59 -1.12 -18.97 1.44
N ALA A 60 -2.17 -19.52 2.02
CA ALA A 60 -3.55 -19.28 1.61
C ALA A 60 -3.95 -17.82 1.88
N THR A 61 -3.57 -17.30 3.05
CA THR A 61 -3.82 -15.90 3.42
C THR A 61 -3.11 -14.95 2.47
N LEU A 62 -1.86 -15.24 2.10
CA LEU A 62 -1.09 -14.49 1.08
C LEU A 62 -1.77 -14.47 -0.28
N THR A 63 -2.26 -15.63 -0.73
CA THR A 63 -2.96 -15.75 -2.03
C THR A 63 -4.24 -14.90 -2.02
N ASN A 64 -5.00 -14.95 -0.93
CA ASN A 64 -6.21 -14.14 -0.76
C ASN A 64 -5.88 -12.64 -0.74
N LEU A 65 -4.86 -12.22 0.02
CA LEU A 65 -4.40 -10.82 0.04
C LEU A 65 -4.00 -10.34 -1.35
N THR A 66 -3.29 -11.18 -2.11
CA THR A 66 -2.86 -10.85 -3.48
C THR A 66 -4.05 -10.62 -4.40
N SER A 67 -5.08 -11.48 -4.30
CA SER A 67 -6.33 -11.33 -5.07
C SER A 67 -7.08 -10.04 -4.70
N VAL A 68 -7.20 -9.73 -3.40
CA VAL A 68 -7.89 -8.52 -2.92
C VAL A 68 -7.14 -7.26 -3.35
N VAL A 69 -5.80 -7.24 -3.25
CA VAL A 69 -4.98 -6.11 -3.70
C VAL A 69 -5.16 -5.88 -5.21
N ALA A 70 -5.16 -6.95 -6.02
CA ALA A 70 -5.41 -6.83 -7.45
C ALA A 70 -6.79 -6.24 -7.76
N GLY A 71 -7.84 -6.71 -7.08
CA GLY A 71 -9.19 -6.17 -7.22
C GLY A 71 -9.30 -4.70 -6.83
N LEU A 72 -8.69 -4.30 -5.70
CA LEU A 72 -8.69 -2.91 -5.25
C LEU A 72 -7.93 -1.97 -6.21
N ARG A 73 -6.85 -2.46 -6.85
CA ARG A 73 -6.15 -1.70 -7.90
C ARG A 73 -7.06 -1.46 -9.10
N GLU A 74 -7.75 -2.49 -9.57
CA GLU A 74 -8.68 -2.37 -10.70
C GLU A 74 -9.85 -1.42 -10.36
N GLU A 75 -10.39 -1.48 -9.15
CA GLU A 75 -11.43 -0.56 -8.68
C GLU A 75 -10.94 0.89 -8.62
N LEU A 76 -9.70 1.11 -8.18
CA LEU A 76 -9.07 2.43 -8.13
C LEU A 76 -8.86 2.99 -9.54
N GLU A 77 -8.37 2.19 -10.47
CA GLU A 77 -8.19 2.60 -11.88
C GLU A 77 -9.53 2.99 -12.53
N LYS A 78 -10.59 2.18 -12.32
CA LYS A 78 -11.93 2.49 -12.79
C LYS A 78 -12.46 3.79 -12.19
N ALA A 79 -12.24 4.00 -10.88
CA ALA A 79 -12.65 5.22 -10.20
C ALA A 79 -11.90 6.46 -10.72
N ALA A 80 -10.59 6.34 -10.95
CA ALA A 80 -9.74 7.41 -11.48
C ALA A 80 -10.10 7.78 -12.92
N ALA A 81 -10.34 6.78 -13.78
CA ALA A 81 -10.79 6.99 -15.15
C ALA A 81 -12.17 7.67 -15.19
N ALA A 82 -13.12 7.21 -14.36
CA ALA A 82 -14.44 7.83 -14.25
C ALA A 82 -14.37 9.29 -13.79
N ARG A 83 -13.48 9.61 -12.83
CA ARG A 83 -13.23 10.98 -12.38
C ARG A 83 -12.65 11.83 -13.52
N GLY A 84 -11.60 11.37 -14.20
CA GLY A 84 -10.98 12.12 -15.30
C GLY A 84 -11.95 12.40 -16.44
N ALA A 85 -12.80 11.43 -16.79
CA ALA A 85 -13.87 11.60 -17.77
C ALA A 85 -14.91 12.64 -17.31
N PHE A 86 -15.28 12.65 -16.03
CA PHE A 86 -16.21 13.64 -15.46
C PHE A 86 -15.61 15.05 -15.44
N GLU A 87 -14.34 15.20 -15.04
CA GLU A 87 -13.62 16.48 -15.01
C GLU A 87 -13.46 17.08 -16.41
N SER A 88 -13.19 16.23 -17.42
CA SER A 88 -13.07 16.65 -18.83
C SER A 88 -14.41 17.08 -19.44
N LYS A 89 -15.49 16.31 -19.18
CA LYS A 89 -16.84 16.60 -19.71
C LYS A 89 -17.46 17.85 -19.10
N HIS A 90 -17.19 18.13 -17.83
CA HIS A 90 -17.80 19.25 -17.11
C HIS A 90 -16.87 20.46 -16.90
N ARG A 91 -15.63 20.41 -17.44
CA ARG A 91 -14.61 21.48 -17.32
C ARG A 91 -14.47 22.01 -15.89
N ILE A 92 -14.63 21.13 -14.90
CA ILE A 92 -14.56 21.49 -13.48
C ILE A 92 -13.08 21.68 -13.15
N LYS A 93 -12.63 22.94 -13.10
CA LYS A 93 -11.33 23.26 -12.51
C LYS A 93 -11.34 22.76 -11.06
N PRO A 94 -10.34 22.00 -10.61
CA PRO A 94 -10.20 21.72 -9.19
C PRO A 94 -9.98 23.06 -8.49
N SER A 95 -11.02 23.60 -7.87
CA SER A 95 -10.92 24.75 -6.97
C SER A 95 -10.05 24.31 -5.80
N GLY A 96 -8.76 24.66 -5.88
CA GLY A 96 -7.70 24.13 -5.02
C GLY A 96 -6.38 23.82 -5.73
N SER A 97 -6.25 24.02 -7.05
CA SER A 97 -4.91 24.12 -7.66
C SER A 97 -4.23 25.39 -7.12
N PRO A 98 -3.08 25.32 -6.43
CA PRO A 98 -2.17 26.45 -6.50
C PRO A 98 -1.85 26.61 -7.98
N ALA A 99 -2.32 27.72 -8.54
CA ALA A 99 -1.98 28.12 -9.87
C ALA A 99 -0.45 28.14 -9.97
N ALA A 100 0.08 27.45 -10.97
CA ALA A 100 1.25 27.85 -11.74
C ALA A 100 2.22 28.79 -11.00
N ALA A 101 3.18 28.23 -10.27
CA ALA A 101 4.47 28.88 -10.11
C ALA A 101 5.21 28.77 -11.46
N ALA A 102 4.87 29.66 -12.39
CA ALA A 102 5.70 29.94 -13.55
C ALA A 102 7.00 30.66 -13.08
N PRO A 103 8.11 30.51 -13.80
CA PRO A 103 9.46 30.74 -13.27
C PRO A 103 9.79 32.23 -13.23
N ALA A 104 10.12 32.75 -12.05
CA ALA A 104 10.78 34.04 -11.92
C ALA A 104 12.30 33.83 -12.03
N ALA A 105 12.83 33.94 -13.24
CA ALA A 105 14.25 34.13 -13.46
C ALA A 105 14.58 35.62 -13.40
N SER A 106 15.36 36.05 -12.41
CA SER A 106 16.56 36.88 -12.63
C SER A 106 17.33 37.19 -11.34
N SER A 107 18.56 36.68 -11.30
CA SER A 107 19.80 37.42 -10.96
C SER A 107 20.02 37.94 -9.53
N GLY A 108 20.97 37.31 -8.85
CA GLY A 108 21.69 37.91 -7.71
C GLY A 108 22.67 36.94 -7.06
N ALA A 109 23.89 36.87 -7.60
CA ALA A 109 24.99 36.07 -7.10
C ALA A 109 25.42 36.47 -5.67
N ALA A 110 25.57 35.52 -4.76
CA ALA A 110 26.55 35.53 -3.67
C ALA A 110 26.52 34.20 -2.88
N THR A 111 27.43 33.28 -3.21
CA THR A 111 28.07 32.40 -2.23
C THR A 111 29.55 32.80 -2.19
N PRO A 112 30.32 32.61 -1.09
CA PRO A 112 30.19 31.51 -0.13
C PRO A 112 30.35 31.91 1.36
N GLY A 113 29.87 31.05 2.26
CA GLY A 113 30.09 31.19 3.70
C GLY A 113 29.86 29.86 4.42
N VAL A 114 30.84 28.97 4.34
CA VAL A 114 31.06 27.90 5.35
C VAL A 114 31.42 28.56 6.68
N LEU A 115 31.09 27.89 7.80
CA LEU A 115 31.53 28.02 9.23
C LEU A 115 30.27 27.92 10.12
N ALA A 116 30.08 27.03 11.08
CA ALA A 116 30.88 25.99 11.72
C ALA A 116 29.93 24.97 12.36
#